data_AF-S6UQA2-F1
#
_entry.id   AF-S6UQA2-F1
#
_cell.length_a   1.000
_cell.length_b   1.000
_cell.length_c   1.000
_cell.angle_alpha   90.00
_cell.angle_beta   90.00
_cell.angle_gamma   90.00
#
_symmetry.space_group_name_H-M   'P 1'
#
loop_
_entity.id
_entity.type
_entity.pdbx_description
1 polymer ?
#
loop_
_entity_poly.entity_id
_entity_poly.type
_entity_poly.pdbx_seq_one_letter_code
_entity_poly.pdbx_strand_id
1 'polypeptide(L)'
;MPDLLDQYPLSEGTYHEMLDADGAVRPHWRRLYEHLRRSTSAQLIQRQALLTRQIQENGVTYNVYADPKGADRPWELDLLPHIIAADEWQHVAAGIAQRARLLNAVLADLY
;
A
#
# COMPACT_ATOMS: atom_id res chain seq x y z
N MET A 1 -21.98 7.75 16.21
CA MET A 1 -20.80 6.88 16.40
C MET A 1 -19.58 7.74 16.19
N PRO A 2 -18.48 7.55 16.93
CA PRO A 2 -17.24 8.25 16.65
C PRO A 2 -16.83 7.98 15.20
N ASP A 3 -16.31 8.99 14.52
CA ASP A 3 -15.77 8.84 13.17
C ASP A 3 -14.53 7.95 13.19
N LEU A 4 -14.25 7.29 12.07
CA LEU A 4 -13.13 6.35 11.94
C LEU A 4 -11.78 6.98 12.32
N LEU A 5 -11.64 8.29 12.14
CA LEU A 5 -10.39 9.02 12.30
C LEU A 5 -10.30 9.83 13.60
N ASP A 6 -11.33 9.78 14.45
CA ASP A 6 -11.39 10.57 15.69
C ASP A 6 -10.21 10.27 16.64
N GLN A 7 -9.65 9.06 16.57
CA GLN A 7 -8.52 8.61 17.39
C GLN A 7 -7.22 8.45 16.59
N TYR A 8 -7.21 8.85 15.31
CA TYR A 8 -6.03 8.68 14.46
C TYR A 8 -4.99 9.75 14.81
N PRO A 9 -3.75 9.38 15.18
CA PRO A 9 -2.74 10.34 15.58
C PRO A 9 -2.17 11.07 14.35
N LEU A 10 -2.71 12.25 14.06
CA LEU A 10 -2.11 13.18 13.10
C LEU A 10 -0.89 13.85 13.74
N SER A 11 0.29 13.59 13.18
CA SER A 11 1.51 14.28 13.59
C SER A 11 1.66 15.58 12.81
N GLU A 12 1.80 16.70 13.52
CA GLU A 12 2.02 18.00 12.89
C GLU A 12 3.29 17.99 12.00
N GLY A 13 3.19 18.59 10.82
CA GLY A 13 4.30 18.70 9.88
C GLY A 13 4.59 17.45 9.04
N THR A 14 3.88 16.33 9.26
CA THR A 14 4.05 15.10 8.47
C THR A 14 3.03 15.04 7.34
N TYR A 15 3.48 14.73 6.12
CA TYR A 15 2.59 14.48 5.00
C TYR A 15 1.72 13.24 5.26
N HIS A 16 0.41 13.37 5.06
CA HIS A 16 -0.54 12.28 5.21
C HIS A 16 -1.15 11.91 3.85
N GLU A 17 -1.18 10.62 3.55
CA GLU A 17 -1.66 10.11 2.26
C GLU A 17 -3.16 10.31 2.09
N MET A 18 -3.94 10.05 3.14
CA MET A 18 -5.40 10.17 3.07
C MET A 18 -5.91 11.59 3.37
N LEU A 19 -5.14 12.39 4.11
CA LEU A 19 -5.59 13.66 4.68
C LEU A 19 -4.73 14.80 4.11
N ASP A 20 -5.36 15.91 3.75
CA ASP A 20 -4.66 17.12 3.34
C ASP A 20 -4.18 17.95 4.54
N ALA A 21 -3.57 19.10 4.25
CA ALA A 21 -3.01 19.99 5.28
C ALA A 21 -4.08 20.60 6.22
N ASP A 22 -5.33 20.65 5.77
CA ASP A 22 -6.47 21.13 6.56
C ASP A 22 -7.15 19.99 7.34
N GLY A 23 -6.63 18.75 7.22
CA GLY A 23 -7.19 17.56 7.85
C GLY A 23 -8.40 16.96 7.12
N ALA A 24 -8.69 17.41 5.90
CA ALA A 24 -9.79 16.88 5.11
C ALA A 24 -9.35 15.67 4.26
N VAL A 25 -10.28 14.76 3.96
CA VAL A 25 -10.00 13.56 3.16
C VAL A 25 -9.74 13.93 1.71
N ARG A 26 -8.56 13.57 1.20
CA ARG A 26 -8.15 13.83 -0.18
C ARG A 26 -9.13 13.23 -1.18
N PRO A 27 -9.38 13.89 -2.33
CA PRO A 27 -10.40 13.45 -3.30
C PRO A 27 -10.32 11.98 -3.73
N HIS A 28 -9.11 11.48 -4.01
CA HIS A 28 -8.89 10.11 -4.47
C HIS A 28 -9.13 9.06 -3.37
N TRP A 29 -9.05 9.44 -2.09
CA TRP A 29 -9.33 8.57 -0.95
C TRP A 29 -10.81 8.50 -0.56
N ARG A 30 -11.62 9.51 -0.92
CA ARG A 30 -13.02 9.65 -0.43
C ARG A 30 -13.85 8.38 -0.61
N ARG A 31 -13.75 7.73 -1.77
CA ARG A 31 -14.55 6.52 -2.07
C ARG A 31 -14.22 5.36 -1.13
N LEU A 32 -12.93 5.14 -0.84
CA LEU A 32 -12.51 4.09 0.08
C LEU A 32 -12.89 4.48 1.51
N TYR A 33 -12.62 5.72 1.92
CA TYR A 33 -12.99 6.23 3.23
C TYR A 33 -14.48 6.03 3.54
N GLU A 34 -15.38 6.39 2.61
CA GLU A 34 -16.83 6.16 2.76
C GLU A 34 -17.22 4.66 2.80
N HIS A 35 -16.41 3.78 2.20
CA HIS A 35 -16.62 2.34 2.34
C HIS A 35 -16.16 1.83 3.71
N LEU A 36 -15.06 2.36 4.24
CA LEU A 36 -14.53 2.01 5.55
C LEU A 36 -15.45 2.47 6.68
N ARG A 37 -15.99 3.70 6.59
CA ARG A 37 -16.96 4.23 7.58
C ARG A 37 -18.22 3.37 7.71
N ARG A 38 -18.62 2.70 6.63
CA ARG A 38 -19.80 1.81 6.60
C ARG A 38 -19.47 0.36 6.96
N SER A 39 -18.18 0.02 7.12
CA SER A 39 -17.75 -1.33 7.47
C SER A 39 -17.69 -1.48 8.99
N THR A 40 -18.13 -2.64 9.49
CA THR A 40 -17.94 -3.00 10.90
C THR A 40 -16.56 -3.62 11.12
N SER A 41 -16.06 -3.57 12.35
CA SER A 41 -14.81 -4.26 12.73
C SER A 41 -14.86 -5.75 12.41
N ALA A 42 -15.98 -6.42 12.65
CA ALA A 42 -16.18 -7.84 12.32
C ALA A 42 -16.03 -8.11 10.82
N GLN A 43 -16.57 -7.25 9.96
CA GLN A 43 -16.41 -7.38 8.50
C GLN A 43 -14.95 -7.19 8.06
N LEU A 44 -14.22 -6.24 8.66
CA LEU A 44 -12.80 -6.02 8.35
C LEU A 44 -11.94 -7.20 8.80
N ILE A 45 -12.17 -7.75 10.01
CA ILE A 45 -11.50 -8.95 10.50
C ILE A 45 -11.76 -10.15 9.58
N GLN A 46 -13.01 -10.33 9.14
CA GLN A 46 -13.37 -11.38 8.20
C GLN A 46 -12.63 -11.23 6.86
N ARG A 47 -12.54 -10.01 6.32
CA ARG A 47 -11.80 -9.74 5.07
C ARG A 47 -10.30 -10.00 5.24
N GLN A 48 -9.69 -9.62 6.36
CA GLN A 48 -8.30 -9.92 6.66
C GLN A 48 -8.05 -11.43 6.70
N ALA A 49 -8.92 -12.21 7.35
CA ALA A 49 -8.80 -13.66 7.41
C ALA A 49 -8.91 -14.31 6.01
N LEU A 50 -9.82 -13.82 5.18
CA LEU A 50 -9.95 -14.25 3.78
C LEU A 50 -8.68 -13.93 2.99
N LEU A 51 -8.10 -12.75 3.17
CA LEU A 51 -6.87 -12.35 2.50
C LEU A 51 -5.70 -13.26 2.87
N THR A 52 -5.49 -13.50 4.17
CA THR A 52 -4.44 -14.41 4.66
C THR A 52 -4.60 -15.81 4.10
N ARG A 53 -5.84 -16.33 4.06
CA ARG A 53 -6.14 -17.63 3.47
C ARG A 53 -5.81 -17.68 1.97
N GLN A 54 -6.20 -16.65 1.21
CA GLN A 54 -5.91 -16.57 -0.23
C GLN A 54 -4.41 -16.53 -0.51
N ILE A 55 -3.61 -15.84 0.31
CA ILE A 55 -2.15 -15.83 0.16
C ILE A 55 -1.58 -17.24 0.34
N GLN A 56 -2.04 -17.96 1.36
CA GLN A 56 -1.62 -19.34 1.61
C GLN A 56 -2.03 -20.28 0.48
N GLU A 57 -3.27 -20.20 0.00
CA GLU A 57 -3.79 -21.05 -1.08
C GLU A 57 -3.09 -20.80 -2.42
N ASN A 58 -2.70 -19.57 -2.72
CA ASN A 58 -1.98 -19.22 -3.95
C ASN A 58 -0.48 -19.50 -3.87
N GLY A 59 0.04 -19.94 -2.71
CA GLY A 59 1.47 -20.23 -2.53
C GLY A 59 2.35 -18.99 -2.69
N VAL A 60 1.84 -17.79 -2.39
CA VAL A 60 2.64 -16.56 -2.51
C VAL A 60 3.53 -16.41 -1.28
N THR A 61 4.83 -16.66 -1.48
CA THR A 61 5.85 -16.67 -0.43
C THR A 61 6.94 -15.64 -0.69
N TYR A 62 7.59 -15.17 0.38
CA TYR A 62 8.88 -14.52 0.26
C TYR A 62 9.95 -15.59 0.05
N ASN A 63 10.68 -15.55 -1.06
CA ASN A 63 11.93 -16.30 -1.18
C ASN A 63 12.99 -15.61 -0.31
N VAL A 64 13.08 -16.00 0.96
CA VAL A 64 14.15 -15.55 1.84
C VAL A 64 15.40 -16.34 1.49
N TYR A 65 16.17 -15.85 0.51
CA TYR A 65 17.46 -16.44 0.11
C TYR A 65 18.55 -16.46 1.23
N ALA A 66 18.20 -16.09 2.46
CA ALA A 66 19.11 -15.94 3.60
C ALA A 66 18.75 -16.76 4.86
N ASP A 67 17.69 -17.59 4.86
CA ASP A 67 17.40 -18.48 5.99
C ASP A 67 18.07 -19.87 5.76
N PRO A 68 19.04 -20.29 6.60
CA PRO A 68 19.65 -21.61 6.51
C PRO A 68 18.67 -22.78 6.64
N LYS A 69 17.44 -22.54 7.12
CA LYS A 69 16.39 -23.56 7.27
C LYS A 69 15.44 -23.65 6.07
N GLY A 70 15.57 -22.77 5.07
CA GLY A 70 14.74 -22.79 3.86
C GLY A 70 13.24 -22.66 4.11
N ALA A 71 12.84 -21.99 5.20
CA ALA A 71 11.44 -21.86 5.56
C ALA A 71 10.78 -20.78 4.69
N ASP A 72 9.81 -21.19 3.86
CA ASP A 72 8.95 -20.25 3.13
C ASP A 72 8.13 -19.41 4.12
N ARG A 73 8.34 -18.09 4.10
CA ARG A 73 7.50 -17.16 4.87
C ARG A 73 6.32 -16.72 3.99
N PRO A 74 5.06 -16.91 4.43
CA PRO A 74 3.90 -16.40 3.70
C PRO A 74 4.03 -14.90 3.49
N TRP A 75 3.61 -14.43 2.32
CA TRP A 75 3.55 -13.00 2.06
C TRP A 75 2.60 -12.32 3.06
N GLU A 76 2.98 -11.16 3.58
CA GLU A 76 2.12 -10.34 4.43
C GLU A 76 1.57 -9.22 3.56
N LEU A 77 0.24 -9.15 3.45
CA LEU A 77 -0.46 -8.11 2.71
C LEU A 77 -1.41 -7.36 3.64
N ASP A 78 -1.34 -6.04 3.58
CA ASP A 78 -2.28 -5.16 4.26
C ASP A 78 -3.66 -5.23 3.59
N LEU A 79 -4.72 -5.23 4.42
CA LEU A 79 -6.10 -5.23 3.93
C LEU A 79 -6.44 -3.95 3.14
N LEU A 80 -5.86 -2.82 3.54
CA LEU A 80 -6.17 -1.53 2.95
C LEU A 80 -5.19 -1.23 1.82
N PRO A 81 -5.67 -0.87 0.62
CA PRO A 81 -4.78 -0.49 -0.46
C PRO A 81 -4.19 0.89 -0.18
N HIS A 82 -2.99 1.12 -0.70
CA HIS A 82 -2.41 2.44 -0.82
C HIS A 82 -2.89 3.08 -2.13
N ILE A 83 -3.73 4.12 -2.05
CA ILE A 83 -4.32 4.77 -3.22
C ILE A 83 -3.41 5.91 -3.68
N ILE A 84 -2.98 5.83 -4.94
CA ILE A 84 -2.24 6.88 -5.63
C ILE A 84 -3.18 7.56 -6.63
N ALA A 85 -3.17 8.89 -6.70
CA ALA A 85 -3.96 9.62 -7.68
C ALA A 85 -3.47 9.33 -9.12
N ALA A 86 -4.37 9.35 -10.10
CA ALA A 86 -4.03 8.92 -11.45
C ALA A 86 -3.00 9.84 -12.13
N ASP A 87 -3.11 11.15 -11.90
CA ASP A 87 -2.16 12.18 -12.36
C ASP A 87 -0.79 12.04 -11.69
N GLU A 88 -0.78 11.76 -10.39
CA GLU A 88 0.45 11.47 -9.65
C GLU A 88 1.14 10.21 -10.18
N TRP A 89 0.38 9.12 -10.37
CA TRP A 89 0.92 7.87 -10.90
C TRP A 89 1.50 8.04 -12.30
N GLN A 90 0.87 8.84 -13.16
CA GLN A 90 1.40 9.13 -14.50
C GLN A 90 2.78 9.79 -14.42
N HIS A 91 2.97 10.73 -13.50
CA HIS A 91 4.25 11.39 -13.29
C HIS A 91 5.32 10.42 -12.76
N VAL A 92 4.97 9.65 -11.72
CA VAL A 92 5.86 8.65 -11.10
C VAL A 92 6.27 7.60 -12.12
N ALA A 93 5.33 7.03 -12.88
CA ALA A 93 5.59 6.01 -13.88
C ALA A 93 6.53 6.51 -14.98
N ALA A 94 6.33 7.74 -15.47
CA ALA A 94 7.21 8.37 -16.45
C ALA A 94 8.64 8.54 -15.91
N GLY A 95 8.78 9.00 -14.66
CA GLY A 95 10.07 9.15 -13.98
C GLY A 95 10.79 7.82 -13.79
N ILE A 96 10.08 6.77 -13.35
CA ILE A 96 10.63 5.42 -13.21
C ILE A 96 11.12 4.89 -14.56
N ALA A 97 10.31 5.02 -15.62
CA ALA A 97 10.68 4.56 -16.96
C ALA A 97 11.89 5.32 -17.52
N GLN A 98 12.01 6.63 -17.23
CA GLN A 98 13.21 7.41 -17.57
C GLN A 98 14.44 6.89 -16.82
N ARG A 99 14.33 6.68 -15.50
CA ARG A 99 15.45 6.24 -14.67
C ARG A 99 15.92 4.84 -15.02
N ALA A 100 15.00 3.93 -15.35
CA ALA A 100 15.34 2.59 -15.83
C ALA A 100 16.17 2.66 -17.12
N ARG A 101 15.77 3.50 -18.08
CA ARG A 101 16.55 3.70 -19.33
C ARG A 101 17.94 4.25 -19.06
N LEU A 102 18.07 5.23 -18.17
CA LEU A 102 19.36 5.79 -17.78
C LEU A 102 20.26 4.72 -17.16
N LEU A 103 19.74 3.97 -16.19
CA LEU A 103 20.52 2.93 -15.49
C LEU A 103 20.98 1.82 -16.44
N ASN A 104 20.11 1.42 -17.39
CA ASN A 104 20.49 0.44 -18.41
C ASN A 104 21.60 0.97 -19.34
N ALA A 105 21.52 2.24 -19.75
CA ALA A 105 22.56 2.84 -20.60
C ALA A 105 23.90 2.96 -19.86
N VAL A 106 23.89 3.35 -18.59
CA VAL A 106 25.10 3.39 -17.74
C VAL A 106 25.70 2.00 -17.59
N LEU A 107 24.87 0.98 -17.35
CA LEU A 107 25.36 -0.40 -17.22
C LEU A 107 26.05 -0.88 -18.51
N ALA A 108 25.48 -0.57 -19.67
CA ALA A 108 26.03 -0.93 -20.98
C ALA A 108 27.28 -0.12 -21.38
N ASP A 109 27.54 1.03 -20.74
CA ASP A 109 28.75 1.82 -20.97
C ASP A 109 29.91 1.33 -20.08
N LEU A 110 29.59 0.79 -18.90
CA LEU A 110 30.58 0.28 -17.94
C LEU A 110 31.04 -1.16 -18.21
N TYR A 111 30.21 -1.98 -18.85
CA TYR A 111 30.47 -3.40 -19.15
C TYR A 111 30.26 -3.70 -20.62
#